data_AF-A0A2T6AP80-F1
#
_entry.id   AF-A0A2T6AP80-F1
#
_cell.length_a   1.000
_cell.length_b   1.000
_cell.length_c   1.000
_cell.angle_alpha   90.00
_cell.angle_beta   90.00
_cell.angle_gamma   90.00
#
_symmetry.space_group_name_H-M   'P 1'
#
loop_
_entity.id
_entity.type
_entity.pdbx_description
1 polymer ?
#
loop_
_entity_poly.entity_id
_entity_poly.type
_entity_poly.pdbx_seq_one_letter_code
_entity_poly.pdbx_strand_id
1 'polypeptide(L)'
;MATITKTTMGGPGARNVTEVTLTSSNTFAYEAGTGQILILRNPTAGAVSCIIDGADGTVVPAPGIGNVDVSAGYAVGSIPAGASRLVPLDSISAYLQGTINVTGTGLVAMLLGA
;
A
#
# COMPACT_ATOMS: atom_id res chain seq x y z
N MET A 1 6.70 2.55 -14.42
CA MET A 1 6.60 1.94 -13.08
C MET A 1 7.30 2.87 -12.12
N ALA A 2 6.58 3.43 -11.14
CA ALA A 2 7.20 4.25 -10.10
C ALA A 2 7.55 3.39 -8.89
N THR A 3 8.69 3.65 -8.25
CA THR A 3 9.08 2.94 -7.02
C THR A 3 8.75 3.81 -5.82
N ILE A 4 7.85 3.35 -4.96
CA ILE A 4 7.50 4.03 -3.72
C ILE A 4 8.59 3.70 -2.70
N THR A 5 9.38 4.72 -2.36
CA THR A 5 10.53 4.55 -1.46
C THR A 5 10.10 4.80 -0.02
N LYS A 6 10.49 3.91 0.90
CA LYS A 6 10.22 4.05 2.34
C LYS A 6 10.93 5.29 2.90
N THR A 7 10.18 6.07 3.68
CA THR A 7 10.73 7.11 4.57
C THR A 7 10.96 6.47 5.93
N THR A 8 12.21 6.48 6.42
CA THR A 8 12.53 5.96 7.77
C THR A 8 12.00 6.89 8.85
N MET A 9 11.38 6.33 9.89
CA MET A 9 10.83 7.03 11.04
C MET A 9 11.80 7.10 12.24
N GLY A 10 13.00 6.53 12.15
CA GLY A 10 13.94 6.44 13.27
C GLY A 10 14.82 7.68 13.47
N GLY A 11 14.83 8.27 14.68
CA GLY A 11 15.64 9.44 15.07
C GLY A 11 14.80 10.70 15.44
N PRO A 12 15.38 11.72 16.07
CA PRO A 12 14.62 12.85 16.61
C PRO A 12 14.21 13.88 15.54
N GLY A 13 13.08 14.56 15.73
CA GLY A 13 12.66 15.74 14.95
C GLY A 13 11.76 15.46 13.73
N ALA A 14 11.55 16.50 12.92
CA ALA A 14 10.74 16.46 11.70
C ALA A 14 11.51 15.83 10.52
N ARG A 15 10.77 15.25 9.57
CA ARG A 15 11.33 14.56 8.39
C ARG A 15 10.61 14.98 7.13
N ASN A 16 11.35 15.00 6.04
CA ASN A 16 10.76 15.07 4.72
C ASN A 16 10.21 13.70 4.37
N VAL A 17 8.91 13.66 4.07
CA VAL A 17 8.25 12.46 3.57
C VAL A 17 8.47 12.38 2.06
N THR A 18 8.85 11.20 1.59
CA THR A 18 8.94 10.93 0.14
C THR A 18 7.53 10.71 -0.40
N GLU A 19 7.02 11.68 -1.14
CA GLU A 19 5.75 11.59 -1.87
C GLU A 19 5.99 11.06 -3.29
N VAL A 20 5.25 10.02 -3.68
CA VAL A 20 5.29 9.45 -5.04
C VAL A 20 3.91 9.48 -5.65
N THR A 21 3.75 10.22 -6.75
CA THR A 21 2.51 10.18 -7.54
C THR A 21 2.40 8.84 -8.25
N LEU A 22 1.31 8.12 -7.97
CA LEU A 22 1.04 6.82 -8.55
C LEU A 22 0.75 6.92 -10.06
N THR A 23 1.41 6.04 -10.80
CA THR A 23 1.18 5.74 -12.22
C THR A 23 0.39 4.44 -12.36
N SER A 24 0.23 3.89 -13.57
CA SER A 24 -0.54 2.65 -13.78
C SER A 24 -0.02 1.44 -12.97
N SER A 25 1.29 1.38 -12.69
CA SER A 25 1.92 0.35 -11.86
C SER A 25 3.03 0.97 -11.02
N ASN A 26 3.08 0.59 -9.75
CA ASN A 26 3.98 1.16 -8.77
C ASN A 26 4.41 0.08 -7.79
N THR A 27 5.69 -0.02 -7.48
CA THR A 27 6.20 -1.08 -6.60
C THR A 27 6.75 -0.51 -5.31
N PHE A 28 6.73 -1.32 -4.26
CA PHE A 28 7.40 -1.02 -3.01
C PHE A 28 7.88 -2.28 -2.31
N ALA A 29 8.85 -2.13 -1.42
CA ALA A 29 9.37 -3.22 -0.61
C ALA A 29 8.66 -3.25 0.75
N TYR A 30 8.07 -4.39 1.10
CA TYR A 30 7.46 -4.62 2.40
C TYR A 30 8.43 -5.35 3.33
N GLU A 31 8.55 -4.84 4.55
CA GLU A 31 9.34 -5.46 5.62
C GLU A 31 8.39 -5.92 6.73
N ALA A 32 8.10 -7.22 6.74
CA ALA A 32 7.10 -7.80 7.62
C ALA A 32 7.40 -7.58 9.11
N GLY A 33 6.38 -7.18 9.88
CA GLY A 33 6.47 -7.03 11.33
C GLY A 33 7.18 -5.75 11.79
N THR A 34 7.50 -4.83 10.87
CA THR A 34 8.14 -3.55 11.20
C THR A 34 7.13 -2.40 11.39
N GLY A 35 5.82 -2.68 11.29
CA GLY A 35 4.80 -1.64 11.45
C GLY A 35 4.74 -0.67 10.29
N GLN A 36 5.11 -1.09 9.07
CA GLN A 36 5.10 -0.20 7.92
C GLN A 36 3.68 0.28 7.59
N ILE A 37 3.58 1.54 7.20
CA ILE A 37 2.34 2.22 6.92
C ILE A 37 2.40 2.82 5.52
N LEU A 38 1.44 2.45 4.68
CA LEU A 38 1.22 3.10 3.40
C LEU A 38 0.10 4.14 3.53
N ILE A 39 0.40 5.39 3.20
CA ILE A 39 -0.56 6.48 3.15
C ILE A 39 -0.85 6.81 1.69
N LEU A 40 -2.12 6.88 1.35
CA LEU A 40 -2.63 7.18 0.02
C LEU A 40 -3.47 8.45 0.10
N ARG A 41 -2.97 9.54 -0.48
CA ARG A 41 -3.66 10.82 -0.57
C ARG A 41 -4.26 10.98 -1.96
N ASN A 42 -5.51 11.41 -2.04
CA ASN A 42 -6.15 11.74 -3.31
C ASN A 42 -6.16 13.26 -3.55
N PRO A 43 -5.21 13.81 -4.31
CA PRO A 43 -5.20 15.24 -4.65
C PRO A 43 -6.18 15.61 -5.78
N THR A 44 -6.86 14.63 -6.39
CA THR A 44 -7.72 14.87 -7.55
C THR A 44 -9.10 15.40 -7.16
N ALA A 45 -9.86 15.85 -8.16
CA ALA A 45 -11.23 16.35 -7.98
C ALA A 45 -12.29 15.22 -7.92
N GLY A 46 -11.89 13.96 -8.11
CA GLY A 46 -12.80 12.81 -8.17
C GLY A 46 -12.41 11.71 -7.20
N ALA A 47 -13.30 10.76 -6.96
CA ALA A 47 -12.98 9.56 -6.20
C ALA A 47 -12.02 8.67 -7.00
N VAL A 48 -10.96 8.18 -6.35
CA VAL A 48 -9.99 7.27 -6.95
C VAL A 48 -9.87 6.02 -6.11
N SER A 49 -9.82 4.86 -6.75
CA SER A 49 -9.59 3.57 -6.12
C SER A 49 -8.22 3.01 -6.50
N CYS A 50 -7.64 2.23 -5.61
CA CYS A 50 -6.42 1.47 -5.89
C CYS A 50 -6.50 0.07 -5.30
N ILE A 51 -5.71 -0.82 -5.89
CA ILE A 51 -5.56 -2.21 -5.44
C ILE A 51 -4.07 -2.43 -5.14
N ILE A 52 -3.80 -3.12 -4.04
CA ILE A 52 -2.45 -3.52 -3.63
C ILE A 52 -2.35 -5.03 -3.84
N ASP A 53 -1.49 -5.47 -4.74
CA ASP A 53 -1.34 -6.86 -5.12
C ASP A 53 0.10 -7.35 -4.90
N GLY A 54 0.25 -8.57 -4.40
CA GLY A 54 1.50 -9.30 -4.38
C GLY A 54 1.54 -10.28 -5.54
N ALA A 55 2.63 -10.28 -6.33
CA ALA A 55 2.76 -11.09 -7.53
C ALA A 55 2.59 -12.61 -7.28
N ASP A 56 2.93 -13.07 -6.07
CA ASP A 56 2.83 -14.47 -5.67
C ASP A 56 1.57 -14.78 -4.84
N GLY A 57 0.65 -13.80 -4.72
CA GLY A 57 -0.61 -13.95 -4.00
C GLY A 57 -1.48 -15.05 -4.63
N THR A 58 -1.73 -16.11 -3.87
CA THR A 58 -2.60 -17.22 -4.30
C THR A 58 -3.65 -17.51 -3.23
N VAL A 59 -3.61 -18.67 -2.58
CA VAL A 59 -4.59 -19.05 -1.56
C VAL A 59 -3.88 -19.13 -0.22
N VAL A 60 -4.37 -18.37 0.76
CA VAL A 60 -3.84 -18.35 2.12
C VAL A 60 -4.86 -18.94 3.08
N PRO A 61 -4.47 -19.89 3.94
CA PRO A 61 -5.35 -20.37 5.00
C PRO A 61 -5.55 -19.28 6.06
N ALA A 62 -6.77 -18.80 6.21
CA ALA A 62 -7.17 -17.84 7.22
C ALA A 62 -7.83 -18.56 8.42
N PRO A 63 -7.32 -18.38 9.66
CA PRO A 63 -7.91 -18.98 10.84
C PRO A 63 -9.40 -18.63 10.98
N GLY A 64 -10.26 -19.64 11.09
CA GLY A 64 -11.70 -19.46 11.31
C GLY A 64 -12.55 -19.18 10.06
N ILE A 65 -11.93 -18.98 8.89
CA ILE A 65 -12.64 -18.75 7.61
C ILE A 65 -12.30 -19.84 6.58
N GLY A 66 -11.12 -20.46 6.69
CA GLY A 66 -10.63 -21.45 5.74
C GLY A 66 -9.74 -20.80 4.69
N ASN A 67 -9.70 -21.38 3.49
CA ASN A 67 -8.82 -20.90 2.42
C ASN A 67 -9.39 -19.63 1.78
N VAL A 68 -8.62 -18.53 1.82
CA VAL A 68 -8.96 -17.25 1.20
C VAL A 68 -8.06 -17.03 0.00
N ASP A 69 -8.66 -16.77 -1.15
CA ASP A 69 -7.93 -16.37 -2.36
C ASP A 69 -7.56 -14.89 -2.25
N VAL A 70 -6.25 -14.62 -2.29
CA VAL A 70 -5.64 -13.29 -2.22
C VAL A 70 -5.08 -12.84 -3.57
N SER A 71 -5.26 -13.65 -4.63
CA SER A 71 -4.75 -13.35 -5.99
C SER A 71 -5.32 -12.07 -6.59
N ALA A 72 -6.50 -11.65 -6.17
CA ALA A 72 -7.12 -10.39 -6.60
C ALA A 72 -6.50 -9.14 -5.94
N GLY A 73 -5.63 -9.31 -4.94
CA GLY A 73 -5.06 -8.22 -4.15
C GLY A 73 -6.05 -7.60 -3.14
N TYR A 74 -5.54 -6.65 -2.38
CA TYR A 74 -6.30 -5.86 -1.42
C TYR A 74 -6.84 -4.58 -2.06
N ALA A 75 -8.16 -4.49 -2.21
CA ALA A 75 -8.82 -3.27 -2.65
C ALA A 75 -8.92 -2.27 -1.48
N VAL A 76 -8.22 -1.14 -1.59
CA VAL A 76 -8.30 -0.04 -0.59
C VAL A 76 -9.67 0.65 -0.62
N GLY A 77 -10.43 0.44 -1.70
CA GLY A 77 -11.73 1.05 -1.93
C GLY A 77 -11.62 2.47 -2.48
N SER A 78 -12.76 3.16 -2.49
CA SER A 78 -12.86 4.53 -3.00
C SER A 78 -12.29 5.54 -2.00
N ILE A 79 -11.32 6.33 -2.46
CA ILE A 79 -10.75 7.46 -1.73
C ILE A 79 -11.39 8.74 -2.30
N PRO A 80 -12.24 9.45 -1.53
CA PRO A 80 -12.84 10.70 -1.98
C PRO A 80 -11.79 11.77 -2.32
N ALA A 81 -12.20 12.78 -3.10
CA ALA A 81 -11.37 13.93 -3.44
C ALA A 81 -10.86 14.63 -2.16
N GLY A 82 -9.55 14.91 -2.11
CA GLY A 82 -8.89 15.54 -0.96
C GLY A 82 -8.73 14.64 0.27
N ALA A 83 -9.27 13.43 0.27
CA ALA A 83 -9.16 12.51 1.40
C ALA A 83 -7.86 11.71 1.35
N SER A 84 -7.50 11.15 2.51
CA SER A 84 -6.39 10.21 2.62
C SER A 84 -6.87 8.91 3.26
N ARG A 85 -6.27 7.80 2.84
CA ARG A 85 -6.40 6.48 3.49
C ARG A 85 -5.04 6.03 3.98
N LEU A 86 -5.05 5.34 5.11
CA LEU A 86 -3.86 4.78 5.73
C LEU A 86 -4.07 3.27 5.82
N VAL A 87 -3.10 2.52 5.33
CA VAL A 87 -3.11 1.06 5.29
C VAL A 87 -1.90 0.56 6.08
N PRO A 88 -2.10 0.03 7.30
CA PRO A 88 -1.04 -0.68 8.02
C PRO A 88 -0.71 -1.97 7.26
N LEU A 89 0.51 -2.10 6.75
CA LEU A 89 0.87 -3.20 5.85
C LEU A 89 0.86 -4.56 6.55
N ASP A 90 1.18 -4.60 7.84
CA ASP A 90 1.11 -5.83 8.64
C ASP A 90 -0.32 -6.41 8.70
N SER A 91 -1.34 -5.55 8.63
CA SER A 91 -2.76 -5.99 8.67
C SER A 91 -3.21 -6.69 7.40
N ILE A 92 -2.54 -6.43 6.27
CA ILE A 92 -2.81 -7.03 4.96
C ILE A 92 -1.64 -7.91 4.51
N SER A 93 -0.77 -8.30 5.42
CA SER A 93 0.47 -9.06 5.13
C SER A 93 0.26 -10.31 4.28
N ALA A 94 -0.89 -10.98 4.41
CA ALA A 94 -1.28 -12.12 3.59
C ALA A 94 -1.40 -11.81 2.08
N TYR A 95 -1.73 -10.57 1.71
CA TYR A 95 -1.80 -10.10 0.32
C TYR A 95 -0.44 -9.63 -0.22
N LEU A 96 0.53 -9.39 0.66
CA LEU A 96 1.84 -8.80 0.33
C LEU A 96 2.90 -9.88 0.08
N GLN A 97 2.57 -10.85 -0.77
CA GLN A 97 3.47 -11.97 -1.12
C GLN A 97 4.26 -11.65 -2.40
N GLY A 98 5.57 -11.89 -2.36
CA GLY A 98 6.45 -11.65 -3.50
C GLY A 98 6.67 -10.17 -3.78
N THR A 99 6.74 -9.81 -5.06
CA THR A 99 6.86 -8.40 -5.47
C THR A 99 5.52 -7.70 -5.32
N ILE A 100 5.49 -6.58 -4.61
CA ILE A 100 4.27 -5.84 -4.38
C ILE A 100 4.11 -4.76 -5.43
N ASN A 101 2.91 -4.68 -5.98
CA ASN A 101 2.47 -3.69 -6.92
C ASN A 101 1.21 -2.97 -6.38
N VAL A 102 1.10 -1.69 -6.70
CA VAL A 102 -0.06 -0.86 -6.42
C VAL A 102 -0.58 -0.38 -7.76
N THR A 103 -1.77 -0.85 -8.12
CA THR A 103 -2.48 -0.42 -9.30
C THR A 103 -3.44 0.70 -8.95
N GLY A 104 -3.32 1.83 -9.64
CA GLY A 104 -4.13 3.02 -9.43
C GLY A 104 -3.35 4.27 -9.83
N THR A 105 -4.01 5.22 -10.49
CA THR A 105 -3.37 6.42 -11.04
C THR A 105 -3.83 7.68 -10.32
N GLY A 106 -2.93 8.66 -10.16
CA GLY A 106 -3.29 10.00 -9.68
C GLY A 106 -3.40 10.14 -8.15
N LEU A 107 -3.28 9.06 -7.39
CA LEU A 107 -3.04 9.13 -5.94
C LEU A 107 -1.58 9.51 -5.66
N VAL A 108 -1.33 10.06 -4.48
CA VAL A 108 0.02 10.26 -3.95
C VAL A 108 0.24 9.27 -2.83
N ALA A 109 1.26 8.42 -2.97
CA ALA A 109 1.64 7.44 -1.98
C ALA A 109 2.83 7.91 -1.15
N MET A 110 2.78 7.59 0.14
CA MET A 110 3.86 7.80 1.10
C MET A 110 4.01 6.51 1.91
N LEU A 111 5.21 5.93 1.91
CA LEU A 111 5.52 4.74 2.69
C LEU A 111 6.37 5.13 3.90
N LEU A 112 5.88 4.78 5.10
CA LEU A 112 6.56 5.05 6.37
C LEU A 112 6.90 3.73 7.05
N GLY A 113 8.07 3.65 7.69
CA GLY A 113 8.46 2.51 8.52
C GLY A 113 9.70 2.80 9.33
N ALA A 114 10.05 1.90 10.25
CA ALA A 114 11.28 2.00 11.04
C ALA A 114 12.52 1.93 10.13
#